data_AF-A0A6P8BJN2-F1
#
_entry.id   AF-A0A6P8BJN2-F1
#
_cell.length_a   1.000
_cell.length_b   1.000
_cell.length_c   1.000
_cell.angle_alpha   90.00
_cell.angle_beta   90.00
_cell.angle_gamma   90.00
#
_symmetry.space_group_name_H-M   'P 1'
#
loop_
_entity.id
_entity.type
_entity.pdbx_description
1 polymer ?
#
loop_
_entity_poly.entity_id
_entity_poly.type
_entity_poly.pdbx_seq_one_letter_code
_entity_poly.pdbx_strand_id
1 'polypeptide(L)'
;MSSTTAIKANNGQASASASAGPFHPRLSLIKRILYGLQGMIFSNMSSVVATLKSGVDKIFPKPYHPTLIKKYKSRPGLPIRVFFPKDYDHVNPQGNPLPCFFSIHGGGYVSGFPDLNDDWNHHFSNTNSAIVIALNYRKAPRHPYPIPIHDVAALIITVLEDQKDLARHIDPNRVAMGGFSAGGSLTLAVSQLPHIRSRIQAIVPVYPACDFATPTDVKTRLRRYKPELGGFRARRSDYLLGMMACFNWSYIPVGHDLTDPLLSGERVLASSLPKRVFIIAAEMDILSHGAWRLACRLAGKPMPGHDQQVGRPEVKPPQRLVLDDEAYHWIQKTEDGREVRWLLAPDAVHAFDMEAKMLAPFDKAMKADCIAKRNEEIDLIGKWLWG
;
A
#
# COMPACT_ATOMS: atom_id res chain seq x y z
N MET A 1 52.52 -47.53 -22.67
CA MET A 1 51.18 -46.91 -22.65
C MET A 1 51.11 -46.02 -21.41
N SER A 2 51.24 -44.72 -21.61
CA SER A 2 51.18 -43.70 -20.56
C SER A 2 49.93 -42.87 -20.81
N SER A 3 49.11 -42.63 -19.79
CA SER A 3 48.00 -41.67 -19.86
C SER A 3 47.61 -41.21 -18.46
N THR A 4 48.24 -40.11 -18.07
CA THR A 4 47.88 -39.18 -17.01
C THR A 4 46.42 -38.72 -17.15
N THR A 5 45.65 -38.61 -16.07
CA THR A 5 44.37 -37.89 -16.08
C THR A 5 44.38 -36.82 -15.00
N ALA A 6 44.30 -35.57 -15.45
CA ALA A 6 44.31 -34.38 -14.64
C ALA A 6 42.88 -33.93 -14.24
N ILE A 7 42.84 -33.43 -13.02
CA ILE A 7 41.87 -32.60 -12.28
C ILE A 7 40.93 -31.74 -13.15
N LYS A 8 39.65 -31.64 -12.74
CA LYS A 8 38.90 -30.36 -12.74
C LYS A 8 37.84 -30.31 -11.65
N ALA A 9 38.08 -29.43 -10.67
CA ALA A 9 37.13 -28.99 -9.67
C ALA A 9 35.97 -28.24 -10.34
N ASN A 10 34.73 -28.60 -9.98
CA ASN A 10 33.54 -27.94 -10.47
C ASN A 10 33.10 -26.88 -9.44
N ASN A 11 33.54 -25.64 -9.64
CA ASN A 11 33.03 -24.49 -8.91
C ASN A 11 31.58 -24.26 -9.33
N GLY A 12 30.64 -24.52 -8.41
CA GLY A 12 29.24 -24.18 -8.56
C GLY A 12 29.07 -22.69 -8.78
N GLN A 13 28.79 -22.31 -10.03
CA GLN A 13 28.37 -20.97 -10.38
C GLN A 13 27.03 -20.68 -9.71
N ALA A 14 27.05 -19.66 -8.86
CA ALA A 14 25.86 -18.94 -8.43
C ALA A 14 25.02 -18.58 -9.67
N SER A 15 23.80 -19.10 -9.74
CA SER A 15 22.84 -18.66 -10.75
C SER A 15 22.40 -17.24 -10.41
N ALA A 16 23.04 -16.27 -11.04
CA ALA A 16 22.51 -14.93 -11.20
C ALA A 16 21.07 -15.06 -11.72
N SER A 17 20.09 -14.59 -10.96
CA SER A 17 18.71 -14.52 -11.44
C SER A 17 18.68 -13.54 -12.61
N ALA A 18 18.61 -14.07 -13.82
CA ALA A 18 18.48 -13.30 -15.05
C ALA A 18 17.32 -12.31 -14.90
N SER A 19 17.60 -11.03 -15.13
CA SER A 19 16.59 -10.00 -15.35
C SER A 19 15.74 -10.43 -16.54
N ALA A 20 14.57 -11.00 -16.28
CA ALA A 20 13.58 -11.22 -17.33
C ALA A 20 13.34 -9.86 -18.01
N GLY A 21 13.54 -9.80 -19.33
CA GLY A 21 13.37 -8.58 -20.10
C GLY A 21 11.94 -8.03 -20.04
N PRO A 22 11.69 -6.88 -20.71
CA PRO A 22 10.39 -6.22 -20.70
C PRO A 22 9.22 -7.18 -20.98
N PHE A 23 8.19 -7.15 -20.13
CA PHE A 23 7.02 -8.01 -20.27
C PHE A 23 5.80 -7.20 -20.69
N HIS A 24 5.39 -7.38 -21.96
CA HIS A 24 4.32 -6.63 -22.61
C HIS A 24 3.15 -7.56 -22.98
N PRO A 25 2.31 -7.98 -22.02
CA PRO A 25 1.19 -8.86 -22.34
C PRO A 25 0.21 -8.17 -23.28
N ARG A 26 -0.24 -8.90 -24.31
CA ARG A 26 -1.24 -8.43 -25.26
C ARG A 26 -2.60 -9.05 -24.93
N LEU A 27 -3.57 -8.21 -24.58
CA LEU A 27 -4.98 -8.59 -24.57
C LEU A 27 -5.60 -8.39 -25.95
N SER A 28 -6.58 -9.24 -26.29
CA SER A 28 -7.44 -8.99 -27.44
C SER A 28 -8.18 -7.66 -27.29
N LEU A 29 -8.45 -7.00 -28.43
CA LEU A 29 -9.17 -5.73 -28.46
C LEU A 29 -10.51 -5.81 -27.72
N ILE A 30 -11.25 -6.91 -27.89
CA ILE A 30 -12.54 -7.16 -27.22
C ILE A 30 -12.37 -7.14 -25.70
N LYS A 31 -11.41 -7.88 -25.14
CA LYS A 31 -11.17 -7.91 -23.68
C LYS A 31 -10.78 -6.52 -23.15
N ARG A 32 -9.99 -5.77 -23.90
CA ARG A 32 -9.61 -4.40 -23.53
C ARG A 32 -10.82 -3.48 -23.47
N ILE A 33 -11.70 -3.53 -24.47
CA ILE A 33 -12.95 -2.76 -24.49
C ILE A 33 -13.81 -3.15 -23.28
N LEU A 34 -14.00 -4.45 -23.04
CA LEU A 34 -14.79 -4.95 -21.92
C LEU A 34 -14.25 -4.47 -20.56
N TYR A 35 -12.95 -4.60 -20.31
CA TYR A 35 -12.36 -4.14 -19.05
C TYR A 35 -12.40 -2.61 -18.90
N GLY A 36 -12.19 -1.87 -19.99
CA GLY A 36 -12.35 -0.41 -19.98
C GLY A 36 -13.78 0.01 -19.65
N LEU A 37 -14.79 -0.63 -20.24
CA LEU A 37 -16.20 -0.40 -19.92
C LEU A 37 -16.52 -0.75 -18.47
N GLN A 38 -16.09 -1.92 -17.99
CA GLN A 38 -16.24 -2.33 -16.59
C GLN A 38 -15.60 -1.32 -15.64
N GLY A 39 -14.38 -0.85 -15.95
CA GLY A 39 -13.68 0.15 -15.16
C GLY A 39 -14.42 1.49 -15.13
N MET A 40 -14.96 1.95 -16.26
CA MET A 40 -15.78 3.17 -16.31
C MET A 40 -17.04 3.02 -15.46
N ILE A 41 -17.76 1.91 -15.57
CA ILE A 41 -18.96 1.63 -14.76
C ILE A 41 -18.59 1.66 -13.28
N PHE A 42 -17.53 0.95 -12.90
CA PHE A 42 -17.09 0.85 -11.52
C PHE A 42 -16.67 2.21 -10.94
N SER A 43 -15.92 3.00 -11.71
CA SER A 43 -15.47 4.35 -11.33
C SER A 43 -16.65 5.33 -11.18
N ASN A 44 -17.60 5.30 -12.12
CA ASN A 44 -18.80 6.15 -12.07
C ASN A 44 -19.71 5.77 -10.89
N MET A 45 -19.97 4.47 -10.70
CA MET A 45 -20.77 3.98 -9.58
C MET A 45 -20.15 4.37 -8.23
N SER A 46 -18.83 4.22 -8.10
CA SER A 46 -18.09 4.67 -6.92
C SER A 46 -18.27 6.16 -6.66
N SER A 47 -18.26 6.99 -7.71
CA SER A 47 -18.46 8.44 -7.60
C SER A 47 -19.87 8.81 -7.14
N VAL A 48 -20.89 8.10 -7.62
CA VAL A 48 -22.28 8.27 -7.15
C VAL A 48 -22.40 7.91 -5.68
N VAL A 49 -21.87 6.74 -5.28
CA VAL A 49 -21.88 6.29 -3.88
C VAL A 49 -21.16 7.29 -2.97
N ALA A 50 -19.99 7.78 -3.38
CA ALA A 50 -19.24 8.78 -2.62
C ALA A 50 -20.00 10.11 -2.48
N THR A 51 -20.72 10.54 -3.53
CA THR A 51 -21.54 11.75 -3.49
C THR A 51 -22.70 11.60 -2.50
N LEU A 52 -23.40 10.47 -2.53
CA LEU A 52 -24.49 10.16 -1.60
C LEU A 52 -23.97 10.08 -0.16
N LYS A 53 -22.86 9.35 0.06
CA LYS A 53 -22.22 9.23 1.36
C LYS A 53 -21.78 10.59 1.91
N SER A 54 -21.18 11.43 1.07
CA SER A 54 -20.82 12.80 1.47
C SER A 54 -22.04 13.65 1.84
N GLY A 55 -23.20 13.43 1.22
CA GLY A 55 -24.45 14.07 1.61
C GLY A 55 -24.92 13.61 2.98
N VAL A 56 -24.89 12.30 3.23
CA VAL A 56 -25.24 11.72 4.53
C VAL A 56 -24.28 12.20 5.63
N ASP A 57 -22.97 12.17 5.39
CA ASP A 57 -21.95 12.57 6.37
C ASP A 57 -22.05 14.06 6.75
N LYS A 58 -22.66 14.92 5.91
CA LYS A 58 -22.94 16.31 6.27
C LYS A 58 -24.11 16.47 7.25
N ILE A 59 -25.08 15.55 7.21
CA ILE A 59 -26.25 15.56 8.08
C ILE A 59 -25.95 14.78 9.38
N PHE A 60 -25.24 13.67 9.24
CA PHE A 60 -24.86 12.77 10.33
C PHE A 60 -23.33 12.57 10.31
N PRO A 61 -22.56 13.53 10.86
CA PRO A 61 -21.11 13.45 10.85
C PRO A 61 -20.62 12.21 11.57
N LYS A 62 -19.70 11.50 10.92
CA LYS A 62 -18.98 10.39 11.55
C LYS A 62 -18.10 10.93 12.70
N PRO A 63 -17.85 10.13 13.74
CA PRO A 63 -16.99 10.55 14.85
C PRO A 63 -15.53 10.79 14.43
N TYR A 64 -15.13 10.26 13.28
CA TYR A 64 -13.78 10.36 12.70
C TYR A 64 -13.75 11.23 11.43
N HIS A 65 -14.59 12.26 11.35
CA HIS A 65 -14.54 13.20 10.22
C HIS A 65 -13.22 13.99 10.21
N PRO A 66 -12.72 14.42 9.03
CA PRO A 66 -11.50 15.22 8.97
C PRO A 66 -11.71 16.58 9.61
N THR A 67 -10.65 17.11 10.23
CA THR A 67 -10.61 18.47 10.75
C THR A 67 -10.87 19.48 9.64
N LEU A 68 -10.23 19.29 8.48
CA LEU A 68 -10.36 20.17 7.31
C LEU A 68 -10.48 19.36 6.02
N ILE A 69 -11.22 19.87 5.04
CA ILE A 69 -11.15 19.42 3.64
C ILE A 69 -10.62 20.59 2.81
N LYS A 70 -9.47 20.40 2.16
CA LYS A 70 -8.78 21.45 1.40
C LYS A 70 -8.68 21.12 -0.07
N LYS A 71 -8.73 22.17 -0.90
CA LYS A 71 -8.51 22.11 -2.34
C LYS A 71 -7.42 23.10 -2.71
N TYR A 72 -6.45 22.64 -3.49
CA TYR A 72 -5.39 23.50 -3.99
C TYR A 72 -5.61 23.83 -5.47
N LYS A 73 -5.17 25.02 -5.89
CA LYS A 73 -5.23 25.46 -7.29
C LYS A 73 -4.46 24.53 -8.23
N SER A 74 -3.41 23.87 -7.75
CA SER A 74 -2.62 22.90 -8.52
C SER A 74 -3.44 21.66 -8.91
N ARG A 75 -4.44 21.28 -8.11
CA ARG A 75 -5.33 20.12 -8.31
C ARG A 75 -6.74 20.39 -7.72
N PRO A 76 -7.56 21.26 -8.33
CA PRO A 76 -8.82 21.72 -7.73
C PRO A 76 -9.89 20.61 -7.61
N GLY A 77 -9.80 19.59 -8.46
CA GLY A 77 -10.67 18.40 -8.44
C GLY A 77 -10.24 17.30 -7.46
N LEU A 78 -9.12 17.46 -6.77
CA LEU A 78 -8.56 16.46 -5.86
C LEU A 78 -8.48 17.04 -4.43
N PRO A 79 -9.63 17.16 -3.73
CA PRO A 79 -9.61 17.61 -2.35
C PRO A 79 -8.80 16.64 -1.48
N ILE A 80 -7.98 17.20 -0.60
CA ILE A 80 -7.29 16.48 0.48
C ILE A 80 -8.12 16.56 1.75
N ARG A 81 -7.97 15.57 2.62
CA ARG A 81 -8.60 15.53 3.95
C ARG A 81 -7.49 15.61 4.99
N VAL A 82 -7.62 16.52 5.95
CA VAL A 82 -6.59 16.80 6.95
C VAL A 82 -7.12 16.43 8.33
N PHE A 83 -6.34 15.67 9.07
CA PHE A 83 -6.60 15.27 10.45
C PHE A 83 -5.49 15.87 11.31
N PHE A 84 -5.88 16.78 12.19
CA PHE A 84 -5.02 17.20 13.29
C PHE A 84 -5.28 16.31 14.51
N PRO A 85 -4.28 16.08 15.37
CA PRO A 85 -4.51 15.45 16.66
C PRO A 85 -5.49 16.29 17.48
N LYS A 86 -6.37 15.63 18.24
CA LYS A 86 -7.41 16.27 19.06
C LYS A 86 -6.87 17.34 20.04
N ASP A 87 -5.64 17.17 20.52
CA ASP A 87 -5.02 18.04 21.52
C ASP A 87 -4.18 19.16 20.89
N TYR A 88 -4.26 19.34 19.55
CA TYR A 88 -3.53 20.38 18.81
C TYR A 88 -4.46 21.50 18.31
N ASP A 89 -4.25 22.72 18.79
CA ASP A 89 -4.92 23.92 18.27
C ASP A 89 -4.30 24.34 16.93
N HIS A 90 -4.89 23.91 15.83
CA HIS A 90 -4.43 24.28 14.48
C HIS A 90 -4.79 25.71 14.07
N VAL A 91 -5.65 26.41 14.82
CA VAL A 91 -6.00 27.82 14.56
C VAL A 91 -4.91 28.70 15.13
N ASN A 92 -4.61 28.53 16.42
CA ASN A 92 -3.54 29.23 17.11
C ASN A 92 -2.50 28.22 17.59
N PRO A 93 -1.62 27.69 16.72
CA PRO A 93 -0.68 26.66 17.15
C PRO A 93 0.32 27.22 18.15
N GLN A 94 0.29 26.68 19.37
CA GLN A 94 1.36 26.86 20.35
C GLN A 94 2.31 25.65 20.30
N GLY A 95 3.61 25.92 20.36
CA GLY A 95 4.64 24.87 20.38
C GLY A 95 5.21 24.53 18.99
N ASN A 96 5.92 23.40 18.95
CA ASN A 96 6.69 22.99 17.77
C ASN A 96 5.80 22.38 16.67
N PRO A 97 6.21 22.48 15.39
CA PRO A 97 5.58 21.74 14.30
C PRO A 97 5.49 20.23 14.59
N LEU A 98 4.43 19.60 14.11
CA LEU A 98 4.12 18.19 14.32
C LEU A 98 4.71 17.31 13.21
N PRO A 99 4.96 16.02 13.47
CA PRO A 99 5.17 15.06 12.41
C PRO A 99 4.01 15.03 11.42
N CYS A 100 4.28 14.65 10.17
CA CYS A 100 3.27 14.54 9.12
C CYS A 100 3.31 13.17 8.46
N PHE A 101 2.12 12.60 8.25
CA PHE A 101 1.92 11.37 7.50
C PHE A 101 0.98 11.61 6.32
N PHE A 102 1.50 11.51 5.10
CA PHE A 102 0.65 11.51 3.90
C PHE A 102 0.04 10.11 3.70
N SER A 103 -1.29 10.04 3.67
CA SER A 103 -2.04 8.79 3.51
C SER A 103 -2.62 8.70 2.10
N ILE A 104 -2.35 7.61 1.39
CA ILE A 104 -2.83 7.36 0.03
C ILE A 104 -3.84 6.20 0.05
N HIS A 105 -5.08 6.50 -0.33
CA HIS A 105 -6.16 5.51 -0.28
C HIS A 105 -6.03 4.43 -1.37
N GLY A 106 -6.68 3.28 -1.15
CA GLY A 106 -6.76 2.18 -2.12
C GLY A 106 -7.90 2.30 -3.13
N GLY A 107 -8.31 1.19 -3.76
CA GLY A 107 -9.41 1.16 -4.74
C GLY A 107 -8.98 0.77 -6.16
N GLY A 108 -7.87 0.01 -6.29
CA GLY A 108 -7.45 -0.57 -7.57
C GLY A 108 -7.23 0.46 -8.68
N TYR A 109 -6.85 1.69 -8.33
CA TYR A 109 -6.70 2.85 -9.23
C TYR A 109 -7.96 3.34 -9.95
N VAL A 110 -9.04 2.56 -9.91
CA VAL A 110 -10.28 2.78 -10.67
C VAL A 110 -11.40 3.35 -9.78
N SER A 111 -11.41 2.98 -8.50
CA SER A 111 -12.39 3.41 -7.52
C SER A 111 -11.74 4.03 -6.27
N GLY A 112 -12.59 4.32 -5.29
CA GLY A 112 -12.19 4.80 -3.98
C GLY A 112 -11.91 6.29 -3.91
N PHE A 113 -12.02 6.81 -2.70
CA PHE A 113 -11.81 8.21 -2.36
C PHE A 113 -11.10 8.28 -0.99
N PRO A 114 -10.51 9.42 -0.61
CA PRO A 114 -9.73 9.52 0.62
C PRO A 114 -10.54 9.21 1.89
N ASP A 115 -11.87 9.36 1.84
CA ASP A 115 -12.79 9.09 2.96
C ASP A 115 -12.93 7.60 3.32
N LEU A 116 -12.41 6.70 2.48
CA LEU A 116 -12.34 5.27 2.79
C LEU A 116 -11.46 5.00 4.01
N ASN A 117 -10.46 5.85 4.24
CA ASN A 117 -9.44 5.69 5.28
C ASN A 117 -9.69 6.59 6.50
N ASP A 118 -10.79 7.34 6.55
CA ASP A 118 -10.95 8.40 7.57
C ASP A 118 -10.84 7.86 9.01
N ASP A 119 -11.41 6.69 9.30
CA ASP A 119 -11.29 6.07 10.63
C ASP A 119 -9.83 5.73 10.98
N TRP A 120 -9.08 5.15 10.03
CA TRP A 120 -7.65 4.86 10.20
C TRP A 120 -6.85 6.15 10.36
N ASN A 121 -7.07 7.14 9.49
CA ASN A 121 -6.36 8.43 9.50
C ASN A 121 -6.60 9.21 10.79
N HIS A 122 -7.86 9.26 11.24
CA HIS A 122 -8.23 9.89 12.50
C HIS A 122 -7.60 9.18 13.69
N HIS A 123 -7.63 7.85 13.74
CA HIS A 123 -7.01 7.09 14.82
C HIS A 123 -5.49 7.30 14.84
N PHE A 124 -4.83 7.17 13.68
CA PHE A 124 -3.39 7.36 13.55
C PHE A 124 -2.94 8.77 13.98
N SER A 125 -3.66 9.80 13.55
CA SER A 125 -3.40 11.20 13.93
C SER A 125 -3.41 11.39 15.44
N ASN A 126 -4.46 10.87 16.10
CA ASN A 126 -4.64 11.03 17.55
C ASN A 126 -3.66 10.19 18.36
N THR A 127 -3.43 8.93 17.99
CA THR A 127 -2.55 8.01 18.71
C THR A 127 -1.09 8.48 18.67
N ASN A 128 -0.65 9.01 17.53
CA ASN A 128 0.77 9.32 17.30
C ASN A 128 1.09 10.82 17.31
N SER A 129 0.14 11.66 17.73
CA SER A 129 0.28 13.13 17.77
C SER A 129 0.88 13.72 16.49
N ALA A 130 0.35 13.28 15.34
CA ALA A 130 0.85 13.65 14.02
C ALA A 130 -0.27 14.11 13.10
N ILE A 131 0.05 15.01 12.18
CA ILE A 131 -0.88 15.47 11.15
C ILE A 131 -1.00 14.36 10.10
N VAL A 132 -2.22 13.91 9.81
CA VAL A 132 -2.47 13.01 8.69
C VAL A 132 -3.12 13.77 7.54
N ILE A 133 -2.52 13.67 6.36
CA ILE A 133 -3.02 14.31 5.13
C ILE A 133 -3.40 13.22 4.14
N ALA A 134 -4.69 12.94 4.02
CA ALA A 134 -5.22 11.96 3.09
C ALA A 134 -5.32 12.56 1.68
N LEU A 135 -4.55 12.01 0.76
CA LEU A 135 -4.39 12.50 -0.61
C LEU A 135 -5.42 11.86 -1.54
N ASN A 136 -5.83 12.63 -2.55
CA ASN A 136 -6.68 12.15 -3.63
C ASN A 136 -5.90 12.12 -4.95
N TYR A 137 -6.35 11.29 -5.88
CA TYR A 137 -5.75 11.13 -7.20
C TYR A 137 -6.82 10.83 -8.24
N ARG A 138 -6.59 11.20 -9.50
CA ARG A 138 -7.54 10.89 -10.59
C ARG A 138 -7.60 9.39 -10.87
N LYS A 139 -8.74 8.88 -11.34
CA LYS A 139 -8.97 7.44 -11.50
C LYS A 139 -8.88 6.96 -12.93
N ALA A 140 -8.37 5.75 -13.09
CA ALA A 140 -8.51 4.95 -14.30
C ALA A 140 -10.00 4.58 -14.55
N PRO A 141 -10.41 4.33 -15.80
CA PRO A 141 -9.61 4.33 -17.02
C PRO A 141 -9.43 5.73 -17.65
N ARG A 142 -10.09 6.78 -17.13
CA ARG A 142 -9.95 8.15 -17.68
C ARG A 142 -8.56 8.74 -17.49
N HIS A 143 -7.92 8.38 -16.37
CA HIS A 143 -6.59 8.83 -16.00
C HIS A 143 -5.73 7.62 -15.61
N PRO A 144 -5.25 6.84 -16.59
CA PRO A 144 -4.42 5.65 -16.36
C PRO A 144 -3.01 6.03 -15.87
N TYR A 145 -2.17 5.04 -15.60
CA TYR A 145 -0.75 5.21 -15.33
C TYR A 145 -0.08 6.11 -16.40
N PRO A 146 0.81 7.05 -16.03
CA PRO A 146 1.29 7.37 -14.67
C PRO A 146 0.54 8.54 -14.00
N ILE A 147 -0.62 8.98 -14.50
CA ILE A 147 -1.30 10.20 -14.04
C ILE A 147 -1.50 10.26 -12.52
N PRO A 148 -1.97 9.19 -11.85
CA PRO A 148 -2.16 9.20 -10.39
C PRO A 148 -0.87 9.48 -9.60
N ILE A 149 0.29 9.05 -10.10
CA ILE A 149 1.60 9.30 -9.48
C ILE A 149 1.89 10.80 -9.46
N HIS A 150 1.68 11.47 -10.60
CA HIS A 150 1.87 12.92 -10.72
C HIS A 150 0.85 13.75 -9.94
N ASP A 151 -0.35 13.22 -9.70
CA ASP A 151 -1.35 13.88 -8.85
C ASP A 151 -0.92 13.88 -7.39
N VAL A 152 -0.52 12.71 -6.88
CA VAL A 152 -0.03 12.56 -5.51
C VAL A 152 1.22 13.42 -5.29
N ALA A 153 2.19 13.36 -6.19
CA ALA A 153 3.41 14.17 -6.10
C ALA A 153 3.11 15.68 -6.06
N ALA A 154 2.23 16.17 -6.95
CA ALA A 154 1.86 17.57 -6.99
C ALA A 154 1.17 18.04 -5.69
N LEU A 155 0.31 17.21 -5.09
CA LEU A 155 -0.34 17.54 -3.81
C LEU A 155 0.66 17.56 -2.65
N ILE A 156 1.58 16.59 -2.56
CA ILE A 156 2.63 16.57 -1.53
C ILE A 156 3.48 17.85 -1.61
N ILE A 157 3.95 18.19 -2.82
CA ILE A 157 4.75 19.41 -3.06
C ILE A 157 3.96 20.65 -2.63
N THR A 158 2.71 20.77 -3.09
CA THR A 158 1.88 21.94 -2.78
C THR A 158 1.70 22.11 -1.27
N VAL A 159 1.44 21.02 -0.54
CA VAL A 159 1.26 21.05 0.92
C VAL A 159 2.55 21.47 1.64
N LEU A 160 3.69 20.93 1.23
CA LEU A 160 4.97 21.18 1.92
C LEU A 160 5.58 22.55 1.58
N GLU A 161 5.17 23.18 0.48
CA GLU A 161 5.70 24.48 0.04
C GLU A 161 4.85 25.68 0.53
N ASP A 162 3.57 25.46 0.88
CA ASP A 162 2.68 26.53 1.34
C ASP A 162 2.89 26.85 2.84
N GLN A 163 3.94 27.62 3.15
CA GLN A 163 4.30 28.08 4.50
C GLN A 163 3.25 28.98 5.16
N LYS A 164 2.30 29.53 4.40
CA LYS A 164 1.20 30.31 4.97
C LYS A 164 0.02 29.43 5.38
N ASP A 165 0.11 28.13 5.10
CA ASP A 165 -1.01 27.21 5.22
C ASP A 165 -0.66 25.94 6.02
N LEU A 166 -0.71 24.74 5.43
CA LEU A 166 -0.43 23.49 6.15
C LEU A 166 1.05 23.32 6.52
N ALA A 167 1.97 23.81 5.70
CA ALA A 167 3.40 23.55 5.92
C ALA A 167 3.92 24.12 7.25
N ARG A 168 3.34 25.23 7.74
CA ARG A 168 3.72 25.84 9.03
C ARG A 168 3.47 24.93 10.24
N HIS A 169 2.60 23.93 10.09
CA HIS A 169 2.28 22.96 11.14
C HIS A 169 3.14 21.70 11.07
N ILE A 170 3.92 21.52 9.99
CA ILE A 170 4.62 20.29 9.68
C ILE A 170 6.11 20.45 9.99
N ASP A 171 6.65 19.51 10.75
CA ASP A 171 8.09 19.38 10.92
C ASP A 171 8.69 18.74 9.65
N PRO A 172 9.52 19.47 8.88
CA PRO A 172 10.09 18.97 7.62
C PRO A 172 11.02 17.76 7.82
N ASN A 173 11.54 17.55 9.03
CA ASN A 173 12.42 16.42 9.35
C ASN A 173 11.64 15.18 9.81
N ARG A 174 10.31 15.27 9.97
CA ARG A 174 9.44 14.16 10.42
C ARG A 174 8.26 13.95 9.48
N VAL A 175 8.53 13.94 8.18
CA VAL A 175 7.54 13.67 7.13
C VAL A 175 7.66 12.22 6.64
N ALA A 176 6.56 11.48 6.72
CA ALA A 176 6.44 10.13 6.18
C ALA A 176 5.23 10.04 5.23
N MET A 177 5.16 8.98 4.45
CA MET A 177 3.96 8.65 3.69
C MET A 177 3.65 7.16 3.69
N GLY A 178 2.39 6.81 3.55
CA GLY A 178 1.97 5.44 3.39
C GLY A 178 0.68 5.34 2.60
N GLY A 179 0.29 4.12 2.28
CA GLY A 179 -0.90 3.92 1.50
C GLY A 179 -1.28 2.45 1.41
N PHE A 180 -2.52 2.23 1.00
CA PHE A 180 -3.19 0.95 1.12
C PHE A 180 -3.48 0.39 -0.27
N SER A 181 -3.08 -0.85 -0.56
CA SER A 181 -3.39 -1.53 -1.83
C SER A 181 -2.80 -0.76 -3.03
N ALA A 182 -3.65 -0.26 -3.94
CA ALA A 182 -3.24 0.68 -4.99
C ALA A 182 -2.52 1.92 -4.42
N GLY A 183 -2.94 2.42 -3.26
CA GLY A 183 -2.27 3.52 -2.56
C GLY A 183 -0.87 3.15 -2.06
N GLY A 184 -0.65 1.92 -1.59
CA GLY A 184 0.68 1.44 -1.19
C GLY A 184 1.62 1.29 -2.38
N SER A 185 1.06 0.98 -3.55
CA SER A 185 1.79 0.95 -4.82
C SER A 185 2.15 2.37 -5.26
N LEU A 186 1.23 3.34 -5.13
CA LEU A 186 1.51 4.76 -5.37
C LEU A 186 2.55 5.30 -4.39
N THR A 187 2.54 4.87 -3.12
CA THR A 187 3.60 5.19 -2.15
C THR A 187 4.96 4.76 -2.70
N LEU A 188 5.10 3.52 -3.18
CA LEU A 188 6.35 3.03 -3.79
C LEU A 188 6.73 3.79 -5.06
N ALA A 189 5.77 4.11 -5.93
CA ALA A 189 6.03 4.81 -7.19
C ALA A 189 6.44 6.28 -6.98
N VAL A 190 5.68 7.02 -6.18
CA VAL A 190 5.91 8.44 -5.92
C VAL A 190 7.23 8.66 -5.16
N SER A 191 7.60 7.72 -4.28
CA SER A 191 8.87 7.75 -3.54
C SER A 191 10.11 7.70 -4.43
N GLN A 192 9.97 7.22 -5.67
CA GLN A 192 11.07 7.16 -6.64
C GLN A 192 11.40 8.52 -7.25
N LEU A 193 10.45 9.47 -7.20
CA LEU A 193 10.64 10.80 -7.75
C LEU A 193 11.65 11.57 -6.89
N PRO A 194 12.80 12.03 -7.43
CA PRO A 194 13.85 12.65 -6.61
C PRO A 194 13.40 13.82 -5.76
N HIS A 195 12.49 14.65 -6.27
CA HIS A 195 11.93 15.82 -5.59
C HIS A 195 10.93 15.47 -4.48
N ILE A 196 10.40 14.25 -4.46
CA ILE A 196 9.61 13.72 -3.33
C ILE A 196 10.53 12.98 -2.36
N ARG A 197 11.41 12.12 -2.87
CA ARG A 197 12.35 11.31 -2.06
C ARG A 197 13.18 12.16 -1.10
N SER A 198 13.58 13.36 -1.51
CA SER A 198 14.34 14.30 -0.65
C SER A 198 13.53 14.92 0.49
N ARG A 199 12.20 14.79 0.46
CA ARG A 199 11.26 15.39 1.43
C ARG A 199 10.58 14.36 2.33
N ILE A 200 10.80 13.06 2.10
CA ILE A 200 10.11 11.97 2.79
C ILE A 200 11.14 11.08 3.48
N GLN A 201 11.01 10.95 4.80
CA GLN A 201 12.01 10.28 5.64
C GLN A 201 11.74 8.79 5.78
N ALA A 202 10.49 8.37 5.63
CA ALA A 202 10.08 6.98 5.70
C ALA A 202 8.82 6.72 4.88
N ILE A 203 8.67 5.48 4.39
CA ILE A 203 7.49 5.04 3.66
C ILE A 203 6.86 3.79 4.26
N VAL A 204 5.52 3.71 4.22
CA VAL A 204 4.73 2.59 4.76
C VAL A 204 3.74 2.07 3.71
N PRO A 205 4.19 1.25 2.74
CA PRO A 205 3.29 0.59 1.79
C PRO A 205 2.55 -0.58 2.47
N VAL A 206 1.23 -0.47 2.57
CA VAL A 206 0.34 -1.45 3.20
C VAL A 206 -0.35 -2.29 2.11
N TYR A 207 -0.11 -3.61 2.17
CA TYR A 207 -0.46 -4.66 1.19
C TYR A 207 -0.39 -4.18 -0.27
N PRO A 208 0.78 -3.67 -0.72
CA PRO A 208 0.88 -3.00 -2.01
C PRO A 208 0.68 -3.96 -3.19
N ALA A 209 -0.05 -3.52 -4.21
CA ALA A 209 -0.04 -4.14 -5.53
C ALA A 209 1.27 -3.81 -6.27
N CYS A 210 2.37 -4.44 -5.84
CA CYS A 210 3.72 -4.09 -6.24
C CYS A 210 4.31 -5.00 -7.34
N ASP A 211 3.60 -6.02 -7.80
CA ASP A 211 4.08 -6.90 -8.86
C ASP A 211 2.98 -7.13 -9.88
N PHE A 212 3.13 -6.57 -11.08
CA PHE A 212 2.18 -6.75 -12.18
C PHE A 212 2.65 -7.82 -13.18
N ALA A 213 3.93 -8.19 -13.15
CA ALA A 213 4.50 -9.11 -14.13
C ALA A 213 4.22 -10.58 -13.79
N THR A 214 4.09 -10.94 -12.52
CA THR A 214 3.76 -12.33 -12.15
C THR A 214 2.32 -12.66 -12.54
N PRO A 215 2.10 -13.76 -13.29
CA PRO A 215 0.76 -14.18 -13.70
C PRO A 215 -0.18 -14.44 -12.51
N THR A 216 -1.48 -14.16 -12.71
CA THR A 216 -2.50 -14.26 -11.66
C THR A 216 -2.66 -15.69 -11.13
N ASP A 217 -2.50 -16.73 -11.95
CA ASP A 217 -2.58 -18.12 -11.53
C ASP A 217 -1.44 -18.48 -10.55
N VAL A 218 -0.22 -17.96 -10.79
CA VAL A 218 0.92 -18.12 -9.87
C VAL A 218 0.59 -17.45 -8.54
N LYS A 219 0.12 -16.20 -8.55
CA LYS A 219 -0.28 -15.49 -7.32
C LYS A 219 -1.39 -16.21 -6.55
N THR A 220 -2.35 -16.79 -7.28
CA THR A 220 -3.44 -17.57 -6.68
C THR A 220 -2.91 -18.78 -5.93
N ARG A 221 -1.94 -19.51 -6.49
CA ARG A 221 -1.28 -20.64 -5.82
C ARG A 221 -0.47 -20.21 -4.60
N LEU A 222 0.11 -19.00 -4.64
CA LEU A 222 0.96 -18.46 -3.57
C LEU A 222 0.17 -17.86 -2.40
N ARG A 223 -1.11 -17.56 -2.60
CA ARG A 223 -1.99 -17.09 -1.54
C ARG A 223 -2.25 -18.20 -0.52
N ARG A 224 -2.17 -17.85 0.77
CA ARG A 224 -2.57 -18.75 1.86
C ARG A 224 -4.10 -18.83 1.99
N TYR A 225 -4.62 -20.04 2.22
CA TYR A 225 -6.03 -20.29 2.50
C TYR A 225 -6.15 -21.03 3.85
N LYS A 226 -7.08 -20.58 4.70
CA LYS A 226 -7.34 -21.17 6.03
C LYS A 226 -8.85 -21.43 6.21
N PRO A 227 -9.40 -22.52 5.65
CA PRO A 227 -10.84 -22.80 5.70
C PRO A 227 -11.40 -22.95 7.12
N GLU A 228 -10.56 -23.32 8.08
CA GLU A 228 -10.87 -23.43 9.51
C GLU A 228 -11.29 -22.10 10.18
N LEU A 229 -11.01 -20.93 9.58
CA LEU A 229 -11.44 -19.63 10.12
C LEU A 229 -12.96 -19.37 10.00
N GLY A 230 -13.66 -20.11 9.15
CA GLY A 230 -15.06 -19.85 8.80
C GLY A 230 -15.30 -18.49 8.11
N GLY A 231 -16.58 -18.21 7.85
CA GLY A 231 -17.05 -16.90 7.38
C GLY A 231 -16.43 -16.41 6.07
N PHE A 232 -16.20 -15.10 5.97
CA PHE A 232 -15.61 -14.47 4.78
C PHE A 232 -14.16 -14.92 4.53
N ARG A 233 -13.40 -15.19 5.61
CA ARG A 233 -11.99 -15.54 5.55
C ARG A 233 -11.73 -16.97 5.06
N ALA A 234 -12.67 -17.88 5.27
CA ALA A 234 -12.59 -19.27 4.84
C ALA A 234 -12.89 -19.51 3.34
N ARG A 235 -13.16 -18.46 2.56
CA ARG A 235 -13.45 -18.61 1.12
C ARG A 235 -12.28 -19.29 0.40
N ARG A 236 -12.61 -20.22 -0.50
CA ARG A 236 -11.65 -20.96 -1.34
C ARG A 236 -11.04 -20.13 -2.48
N SER A 237 -11.47 -18.88 -2.64
CA SER A 237 -10.97 -17.93 -3.63
C SER A 237 -10.79 -16.56 -2.99
N ASP A 238 -9.73 -15.86 -3.37
CA ASP A 238 -9.57 -14.45 -3.03
C ASP A 238 -10.67 -13.62 -3.69
N TYR A 239 -11.25 -12.67 -2.97
CA TYR A 239 -12.32 -11.82 -3.51
C TYR A 239 -11.80 -10.77 -4.50
N LEU A 240 -10.50 -10.43 -4.45
CA LEU A 240 -9.88 -9.52 -5.41
C LEU A 240 -9.78 -10.12 -6.80
N LEU A 241 -9.69 -11.46 -6.94
CA LEU A 241 -9.49 -12.14 -8.22
C LEU A 241 -10.48 -11.69 -9.30
N GLY A 242 -11.76 -11.54 -8.92
CA GLY A 242 -12.80 -11.11 -9.85
C GLY A 242 -12.65 -9.67 -10.35
N MET A 243 -11.91 -8.82 -9.64
CA MET A 243 -11.72 -7.41 -9.96
C MET A 243 -10.33 -7.08 -10.52
N MET A 244 -9.32 -7.91 -10.24
CA MET A 244 -7.92 -7.64 -10.63
C MET A 244 -7.76 -7.35 -12.12
N ALA A 245 -8.42 -8.12 -13.00
CA ALA A 245 -8.33 -7.88 -14.44
C ALA A 245 -8.90 -6.50 -14.81
N CYS A 246 -10.05 -6.13 -14.26
CA CYS A 246 -10.64 -4.80 -14.48
C CYS A 246 -9.71 -3.68 -13.99
N PHE A 247 -9.13 -3.81 -12.78
CA PHE A 247 -8.19 -2.83 -12.24
C PHE A 247 -6.92 -2.70 -13.09
N ASN A 248 -6.23 -3.81 -13.33
CA ASN A 248 -4.96 -3.81 -14.06
C ASN A 248 -5.15 -3.23 -15.47
N TRP A 249 -6.15 -3.69 -16.21
CA TRP A 249 -6.33 -3.31 -17.61
C TRP A 249 -7.05 -1.98 -17.81
N SER A 250 -7.65 -1.41 -16.76
CA SER A 250 -8.08 -0.01 -16.77
C SER A 250 -6.93 0.94 -16.46
N TYR A 251 -6.00 0.52 -15.58
CA TYR A 251 -4.91 1.36 -15.10
C TYR A 251 -3.70 1.37 -16.02
N ILE A 252 -3.34 0.22 -16.60
CA ILE A 252 -2.08 0.03 -17.32
C ILE A 252 -2.28 0.31 -18.82
N PRO A 253 -1.55 1.28 -19.41
CA PRO A 253 -1.59 1.51 -20.84
C PRO A 253 -1.16 0.29 -21.65
N VAL A 254 -1.66 0.22 -22.87
CA VAL A 254 -1.45 -0.96 -23.71
C VAL A 254 -0.02 -1.02 -24.21
N GLY A 255 0.57 -2.21 -24.12
CA GLY A 255 1.96 -2.42 -24.47
C GLY A 255 2.93 -1.83 -23.44
N HIS A 256 2.45 -1.33 -22.30
CA HIS A 256 3.33 -0.91 -21.23
C HIS A 256 4.10 -2.10 -20.64
N ASP A 257 5.33 -1.87 -20.22
CA ASP A 257 6.18 -2.89 -19.61
C ASP A 257 5.70 -3.15 -18.18
N LEU A 258 5.24 -4.36 -17.89
CA LEU A 258 4.82 -4.71 -16.53
C LEU A 258 6.00 -4.84 -15.56
N THR A 259 7.23 -4.80 -16.05
CA THR A 259 8.44 -4.79 -15.22
C THR A 259 8.93 -3.39 -14.86
N ASP A 260 8.30 -2.32 -15.39
CA ASP A 260 8.62 -0.93 -15.04
C ASP A 260 8.58 -0.74 -13.51
N PRO A 261 9.68 -0.31 -12.85
CA PRO A 261 9.73 -0.15 -11.40
C PRO A 261 8.78 0.92 -10.84
N LEU A 262 8.31 1.88 -11.65
CA LEU A 262 7.28 2.83 -11.25
C LEU A 262 5.88 2.19 -11.24
N LEU A 263 5.66 1.09 -11.96
CA LEU A 263 4.43 0.31 -11.94
C LEU A 263 4.54 -0.88 -10.96
N SER A 264 5.57 -1.71 -11.13
CA SER A 264 5.86 -2.89 -10.31
C SER A 264 6.93 -2.58 -9.27
N GLY A 265 6.50 -1.99 -8.15
CA GLY A 265 7.38 -1.64 -7.03
C GLY A 265 8.23 -2.79 -6.48
N GLU A 266 7.87 -4.07 -6.68
CA GLU A 266 8.70 -5.23 -6.35
C GLU A 266 10.07 -5.19 -7.03
N ARG A 267 10.21 -4.45 -8.14
CA ARG A 267 11.44 -4.25 -8.93
C ARG A 267 12.15 -2.92 -8.66
N VAL A 268 11.64 -2.09 -7.75
CA VAL A 268 12.23 -0.78 -7.46
C VAL A 268 13.67 -0.89 -6.94
N LEU A 269 14.58 -0.06 -7.44
CA LEU A 269 15.93 0.01 -6.89
C LEU A 269 15.88 0.55 -5.46
N ALA A 270 16.60 -0.08 -4.53
CA ALA A 270 16.63 0.36 -3.14
C ALA A 270 17.08 1.83 -3.02
N SER A 271 18.09 2.23 -3.78
CA SER A 271 18.56 3.61 -3.86
C SER A 271 17.48 4.61 -4.31
N SER A 272 16.45 4.16 -5.03
CA SER A 272 15.29 4.96 -5.45
C SER A 272 14.26 5.18 -4.35
N LEU A 273 14.43 4.63 -3.15
CA LEU A 273 13.49 4.81 -2.03
C LEU A 273 14.15 5.51 -0.83
N PRO A 274 13.37 6.18 0.04
CA PRO A 274 13.82 6.60 1.36
C PRO A 274 14.49 5.44 2.11
N LYS A 275 15.47 5.74 2.96
CA LYS A 275 16.23 4.71 3.69
C LYS A 275 15.38 3.90 4.66
N ARG A 276 14.22 4.40 5.08
CA ARG A 276 13.33 3.72 6.03
C ARG A 276 12.08 3.25 5.31
N VAL A 277 11.85 1.94 5.27
CA VAL A 277 10.73 1.31 4.56
C VAL A 277 10.07 0.29 5.46
N PHE A 278 8.79 0.47 5.77
CA PHE A 278 8.00 -0.49 6.55
C PHE A 278 6.90 -1.09 5.68
N ILE A 279 7.10 -2.31 5.20
CA ILE A 279 6.15 -3.02 4.35
C ILE A 279 5.23 -3.84 5.24
N ILE A 280 3.93 -3.64 5.05
CA ILE A 280 2.87 -4.37 5.76
C ILE A 280 2.10 -5.19 4.73
N ALA A 281 1.72 -6.41 5.06
CA ALA A 281 0.96 -7.31 4.19
C ALA A 281 -0.10 -8.08 4.99
N ALA A 282 -1.06 -8.70 4.32
CA ALA A 282 -2.08 -9.55 4.95
C ALA A 282 -1.86 -11.02 4.57
N GLU A 283 -1.79 -11.94 5.54
CA GLU A 283 -1.39 -13.33 5.27
C GLU A 283 -2.21 -14.03 4.17
N MET A 284 -3.50 -13.77 4.12
CA MET A 284 -4.44 -14.37 3.15
C MET A 284 -4.85 -13.36 2.07
N ASP A 285 -3.88 -12.62 1.55
CA ASP A 285 -4.05 -11.71 0.43
C ASP A 285 -3.18 -12.16 -0.77
N ILE A 286 -3.79 -12.19 -1.94
CA ILE A 286 -3.13 -12.52 -3.22
C ILE A 286 -1.95 -11.59 -3.56
N LEU A 287 -1.89 -10.39 -2.99
CA LEU A 287 -0.79 -9.43 -3.19
C LEU A 287 0.43 -9.68 -2.29
N SER A 288 0.29 -10.47 -1.24
CA SER A 288 1.28 -10.54 -0.15
C SER A 288 2.60 -11.16 -0.53
N HIS A 289 2.61 -12.09 -1.49
CA HIS A 289 3.87 -12.68 -1.95
C HIS A 289 4.79 -11.64 -2.61
N GLY A 290 4.24 -10.76 -3.45
CA GLY A 290 5.00 -9.66 -4.05
C GLY A 290 5.54 -8.69 -3.01
N ALA A 291 4.74 -8.36 -1.99
CA ALA A 291 5.17 -7.51 -0.88
C ALA A 291 6.29 -8.17 -0.04
N TRP A 292 6.19 -9.48 0.20
CA TRP A 292 7.21 -10.24 0.92
C TRP A 292 8.53 -10.29 0.15
N ARG A 293 8.47 -10.56 -1.16
CA ARG A 293 9.63 -10.51 -2.05
C ARG A 293 10.30 -9.13 -2.05
N LEU A 294 9.52 -8.06 -2.15
CA LEU A 294 10.00 -6.69 -2.06
C LEU A 294 10.73 -6.45 -0.73
N ALA A 295 10.13 -6.85 0.40
CA ALA A 295 10.72 -6.67 1.72
C ALA A 295 12.06 -7.41 1.83
N CYS A 296 12.11 -8.69 1.49
CA CYS A 296 13.35 -9.47 1.52
C CYS A 296 14.44 -8.84 0.64
N ARG A 297 14.08 -8.44 -0.58
CA ARG A 297 15.04 -7.84 -1.53
C ARG A 297 15.63 -6.52 -1.01
N LEU A 298 14.79 -5.62 -0.48
CA LEU A 298 15.27 -4.35 0.09
C LEU A 298 16.12 -4.57 1.35
N ALA A 299 15.87 -5.66 2.08
CA ALA A 299 16.58 -6.02 3.30
C ALA A 299 17.89 -6.82 3.05
N GLY A 300 18.18 -7.21 1.79
CA GLY A 300 19.29 -8.12 1.48
C GLY A 300 19.07 -9.55 2.00
N LYS A 301 17.83 -9.92 2.35
CA LYS A 301 17.46 -11.28 2.74
C LYS A 301 17.19 -12.14 1.50
N PRO A 302 17.33 -13.48 1.59
CA PRO A 302 16.94 -14.38 0.51
C PRO A 302 15.51 -14.11 0.05
N MET A 303 15.33 -13.93 -1.26
CA MET A 303 14.00 -13.72 -1.82
C MET A 303 13.24 -15.05 -1.90
N PRO A 304 11.98 -15.10 -1.44
CA PRO A 304 11.19 -16.32 -1.50
C PRO A 304 10.86 -16.69 -2.95
N GLY A 305 10.92 -17.98 -3.26
CA GLY A 305 10.57 -18.54 -4.55
C GLY A 305 9.06 -18.55 -4.82
N HIS A 306 8.68 -18.83 -6.08
CA HIS A 306 7.26 -18.99 -6.49
C HIS A 306 6.66 -20.36 -6.13
N ASP A 307 7.34 -21.09 -5.27
CA ASP A 307 6.95 -22.35 -4.62
C ASP A 307 6.70 -22.16 -3.11
N GLN A 308 7.03 -20.99 -2.55
CA GLN A 308 6.92 -20.68 -1.13
C GLN A 308 5.75 -19.73 -0.87
N GLN A 309 4.79 -20.17 -0.05
CA GLN A 309 3.69 -19.34 0.41
C GLN A 309 4.10 -18.48 1.62
N VAL A 310 3.57 -17.26 1.69
CA VAL A 310 3.78 -16.34 2.81
C VAL A 310 3.10 -16.86 4.10
N GLY A 311 3.61 -16.46 5.27
CA GLY A 311 3.05 -16.81 6.57
C GLY A 311 3.11 -18.30 6.90
N ARG A 312 2.20 -18.76 7.77
CA ARG A 312 2.14 -20.14 8.27
C ARG A 312 0.76 -20.76 8.00
N PRO A 313 0.66 -22.09 7.89
CA PRO A 313 -0.63 -22.75 7.68
C PRO A 313 -1.52 -22.69 8.92
N GLU A 314 -0.97 -22.64 10.12
CA GLU A 314 -1.78 -22.66 11.35
C GLU A 314 -2.51 -21.33 11.56
N VAL A 315 -3.76 -21.40 12.00
CA VAL A 315 -4.51 -20.24 12.51
C VAL A 315 -3.83 -19.70 13.76
N LYS A 316 -3.71 -18.38 13.84
CA LYS A 316 -3.10 -17.68 14.97
C LYS A 316 -4.19 -17.18 15.93
N PRO A 317 -3.81 -16.87 17.19
CA PRO A 317 -4.72 -16.23 18.11
C PRO A 317 -5.34 -14.96 17.51
N PRO A 318 -6.67 -14.76 17.60
CA PRO A 318 -7.31 -13.59 17.04
C PRO A 318 -6.92 -12.32 17.81
N GLN A 319 -7.19 -11.18 17.19
CA GLN A 319 -7.07 -9.82 17.72
C GLN A 319 -5.64 -9.35 18.03
N ARG A 320 -4.61 -10.13 17.66
CA ARG A 320 -3.20 -9.81 17.92
C ARG A 320 -2.38 -9.89 16.65
N LEU A 321 -1.39 -9.01 16.52
CA LEU A 321 -0.27 -9.20 15.60
C LEU A 321 0.71 -10.22 16.19
N VAL A 322 1.51 -10.85 15.32
CA VAL A 322 2.60 -11.75 15.71
C VAL A 322 3.91 -11.02 15.45
N LEU A 323 4.67 -10.76 16.50
CA LEU A 323 5.90 -9.94 16.44
C LEU A 323 7.18 -10.74 16.74
N ASP A 324 7.03 -11.98 17.21
CA ASP A 324 8.04 -12.90 17.71
C ASP A 324 8.33 -14.09 16.77
N ASP A 325 7.71 -14.14 15.58
CA ASP A 325 8.01 -15.10 14.51
C ASP A 325 8.45 -14.34 13.25
N GLU A 326 9.62 -14.69 12.70
CA GLU A 326 10.19 -14.05 11.51
C GLU A 326 9.31 -14.23 10.25
N ALA A 327 8.41 -15.20 10.22
CA ALA A 327 7.43 -15.29 9.13
C ALA A 327 6.47 -14.08 9.12
N TYR A 328 6.24 -13.47 10.29
CA TYR A 328 5.28 -12.39 10.46
C TYR A 328 5.93 -11.03 10.70
N HIS A 329 7.09 -10.96 11.33
CA HIS A 329 7.67 -9.66 11.66
C HIS A 329 9.19 -9.73 11.80
N TRP A 330 9.86 -8.72 11.25
CA TRP A 330 11.28 -8.48 11.49
C TRP A 330 11.66 -7.04 11.11
N ILE A 331 12.78 -6.58 11.65
CA ILE A 331 13.47 -5.35 11.26
C ILE A 331 14.88 -5.73 10.81
N GLN A 332 15.30 -5.25 9.65
CA GLN A 332 16.63 -5.43 9.12
C GLN A 332 17.26 -4.07 8.84
N LYS A 333 18.46 -3.84 9.40
CA LYS A 333 19.31 -2.72 9.00
C LYS A 333 20.38 -3.24 8.04
N THR A 334 20.58 -2.55 6.93
CA THR A 334 21.58 -2.87 5.91
C THR A 334 22.81 -1.97 6.07
N GLU A 335 23.94 -2.37 5.48
CA GLU A 335 25.22 -1.65 5.60
C GLU A 335 25.17 -0.21 5.10
N ASP A 336 24.33 0.09 4.10
CA ASP A 336 24.09 1.45 3.58
C ASP A 336 23.24 2.33 4.51
N GLY A 337 22.90 1.83 5.71
CA GLY A 337 22.11 2.52 6.72
C GLY A 337 20.61 2.54 6.42
N ARG A 338 20.12 1.69 5.53
CA ARG A 338 18.69 1.49 5.30
C ARG A 338 18.10 0.58 6.37
N GLU A 339 16.86 0.86 6.73
CA GLU A 339 16.06 0.11 7.68
C GLU A 339 14.81 -0.38 6.98
N VAL A 340 14.70 -1.70 6.82
CA VAL A 340 13.53 -2.36 6.26
C VAL A 340 12.81 -3.09 7.37
N ARG A 341 11.51 -2.83 7.50
CA ARG A 341 10.64 -3.54 8.42
C ARG A 341 9.58 -4.29 7.66
N TRP A 342 9.32 -5.51 8.09
CA TRP A 342 8.26 -6.38 7.57
C TRP A 342 7.23 -6.63 8.65
N LEU A 343 5.96 -6.55 8.28
CA LEU A 343 4.83 -7.05 9.07
C LEU A 343 3.86 -7.78 8.16
N LEU A 344 3.54 -9.02 8.50
CA LEU A 344 2.44 -9.78 7.93
C LEU A 344 1.35 -9.86 9.00
N ALA A 345 0.20 -9.28 8.74
CA ALA A 345 -0.95 -9.43 9.62
C ALA A 345 -1.46 -10.88 9.53
N PRO A 346 -1.42 -11.65 10.63
CA PRO A 346 -1.82 -13.06 10.64
C PRO A 346 -3.33 -13.18 10.41
N ASP A 347 -3.78 -14.22 9.70
CA ASP A 347 -5.20 -14.52 9.44
C ASP A 347 -6.00 -13.32 8.87
N ALA A 348 -5.31 -12.36 8.27
CA ALA A 348 -5.88 -11.17 7.68
C ALA A 348 -6.09 -11.37 6.18
N VAL A 349 -7.16 -10.79 5.66
CA VAL A 349 -7.41 -10.67 4.22
C VAL A 349 -7.06 -9.26 3.75
N HIS A 350 -7.09 -9.03 2.44
CA HIS A 350 -6.90 -7.69 1.90
C HIS A 350 -7.85 -6.68 2.57
N ALA A 351 -7.34 -5.47 2.85
CA ALA A 351 -8.07 -4.38 3.51
C ALA A 351 -8.65 -4.74 4.90
N PHE A 352 -7.97 -5.59 5.68
CA PHE A 352 -8.39 -5.99 7.04
C PHE A 352 -8.41 -4.82 8.04
N ASP A 353 -7.55 -3.84 7.85
CA ASP A 353 -7.30 -2.63 8.64
C ASP A 353 -8.21 -1.46 8.24
N MET A 354 -9.03 -1.66 7.21
CA MET A 354 -10.02 -0.71 6.74
C MET A 354 -11.41 -1.13 7.18
N GLU A 355 -12.37 -0.19 7.22
CA GLU A 355 -13.73 -0.37 7.79
C GLU A 355 -14.28 -1.79 7.51
N ALA A 356 -14.10 -2.72 8.47
CA ALA A 356 -14.40 -4.14 8.31
C ALA A 356 -15.90 -4.41 8.01
N LYS A 357 -16.74 -3.39 8.22
CA LYS A 357 -18.13 -3.31 7.78
C LYS A 357 -18.32 -3.54 6.28
N MET A 358 -17.35 -3.14 5.44
CA MET A 358 -17.46 -3.29 3.98
C MET A 358 -17.24 -4.72 3.50
N LEU A 359 -16.36 -5.49 4.16
CA LEU A 359 -16.00 -6.85 3.74
C LEU A 359 -16.98 -7.89 4.30
N ALA A 360 -17.38 -7.74 5.56
CA ALA A 360 -18.25 -8.69 6.23
C ALA A 360 -19.15 -7.97 7.25
N PRO A 361 -20.22 -7.27 6.81
CA PRO A 361 -21.05 -6.43 7.67
C PRO A 361 -21.74 -7.18 8.81
N PHE A 362 -21.85 -8.50 8.76
CA PHE A 362 -22.50 -9.31 9.79
C PHE A 362 -21.53 -10.19 10.58
N ASP A 363 -20.25 -10.23 10.22
CA ASP A 363 -19.22 -11.03 10.90
C ASP A 363 -18.58 -10.23 12.04
N LYS A 364 -19.19 -10.30 13.23
CA LYS A 364 -18.72 -9.55 14.41
C LYS A 364 -17.32 -9.98 14.85
N ALA A 365 -16.99 -11.27 14.75
CA ALA A 365 -15.71 -11.81 15.19
C ALA A 365 -14.57 -11.31 14.28
N MET A 366 -14.76 -11.38 12.96
CA MET A 366 -13.81 -10.82 12.00
C MET A 366 -13.62 -9.31 12.20
N LYS A 367 -14.70 -8.56 12.44
CA LYS A 367 -14.59 -7.12 12.69
C LYS A 367 -13.76 -6.79 13.93
N ALA A 368 -13.98 -7.51 15.03
CA ALA A 368 -13.20 -7.30 16.26
C ALA A 368 -11.72 -7.61 16.03
N ASP A 369 -11.43 -8.71 15.33
CA ASP A 369 -10.07 -9.11 14.92
C ASP A 369 -9.38 -8.03 14.08
N CYS A 370 -10.06 -7.55 13.04
CA CYS A 370 -9.61 -6.46 12.17
C CYS A 370 -9.29 -5.18 12.92
N ILE A 371 -10.21 -4.73 13.80
CA ILE A 371 -10.05 -3.48 14.57
C ILE A 371 -8.86 -3.58 15.54
N ALA A 372 -8.73 -4.70 16.25
CA ALA A 372 -7.64 -4.89 17.20
C ALA A 372 -6.27 -4.90 16.50
N LYS A 373 -6.15 -5.66 15.40
CA LYS A 373 -4.91 -5.71 14.59
C LYS A 373 -4.56 -4.36 13.97
N ARG A 374 -5.54 -3.62 13.46
CA ARG A 374 -5.36 -2.25 12.96
C ARG A 374 -4.81 -1.32 14.03
N ASN A 375 -5.35 -1.36 15.25
CA ASN A 375 -4.90 -0.49 16.32
C ASN A 375 -3.45 -0.81 16.73
N GLU A 376 -3.11 -2.11 16.86
CA GLU A 376 -1.71 -2.52 17.08
C GLU A 376 -0.79 -2.10 15.93
N GLU A 377 -1.26 -2.19 14.68
CA GLU A 377 -0.52 -1.74 13.50
C GLU A 377 -0.23 -0.23 13.55
N ILE A 378 -1.24 0.59 13.88
CA ILE A 378 -1.13 2.05 13.99
C ILE A 378 -0.10 2.44 15.06
N ASP A 379 -0.16 1.80 16.23
CA ASP A 379 0.83 2.00 17.31
C ASP A 379 2.24 1.62 16.83
N LEU A 380 2.36 0.51 16.12
CA LEU A 380 3.63 -0.03 15.65
C LEU A 380 4.28 0.86 14.61
N ILE A 381 3.48 1.41 13.68
CA ILE A 381 3.93 2.36 12.65
C ILE A 381 4.40 3.65 13.33
N GLY A 382 3.62 4.24 14.22
CA GLY A 382 3.97 5.51 14.84
C GLY A 382 5.21 5.44 15.72
N LYS A 383 5.31 4.41 16.58
CA LYS A 383 6.53 4.14 17.37
C LYS A 383 7.75 3.94 16.49
N TRP A 384 7.59 3.27 15.34
CA TRP A 384 8.69 3.12 14.40
C TRP A 384 9.08 4.45 13.75
N LEU A 385 8.12 5.23 13.29
CA LEU A 385 8.40 6.48 12.60
C LEU A 385 9.07 7.52 13.50
N TRP A 386 8.59 7.67 14.74
CA TRP A 386 8.87 8.82 15.59
C TRP A 386 9.20 8.50 17.06
N GLY A 387 9.21 7.23 17.44
CA GLY A 387 9.52 6.78 18.81
C GLY A 387 10.99 6.53 19.09
#